data_AF-A0A2D4GHN9-F1
#
_entry.id   AF-A0A2D4GHN9-F1
#
_cell.length_a   1.000
_cell.length_b   1.000
_cell.length_c   1.000
_cell.angle_alpha   90.00
_cell.angle_beta   90.00
_cell.angle_gamma   90.00
#
_symmetry.space_group_name_H-M   'P 1'
#
loop_
_entity.id
_entity.type
_entity.pdbx_description
1 polymer ?
#
loop_
_entity_poly.entity_id
_entity_poly.type
_entity_poly.pdbx_seq_one_letter_code
_entity_poly.pdbx_strand_id
1 'polypeptide(L)'
;IEVGGDSAGDVLNKFVAWRKTNLITRSRNDIGHLIIGRKPFGSTVGMAYVGTVCSADHAGSITTFSHESPISHATVVAHELGHNLGMNHDDGRCSNNYIMHSSD
;
A
#
# COMPACT_ATOMS: atom_id res chain seq x y z
N ILE A 1 1.13 15.57 -0.85
CA ILE A 1 0.56 14.58 -1.81
C ILE A 1 -0.91 14.89 -1.88
N GLU A 2 -1.37 15.48 -2.97
CA GLU A 2 -2.79 15.73 -3.17
C GLU A 2 -3.49 14.40 -3.49
N VAL A 3 -4.73 14.27 -3.02
CA VAL A 3 -5.53 13.02 -3.09
C VAL A 3 -6.90 13.25 -3.74
N GLY A 4 -7.36 14.50 -3.81
CA GLY A 4 -8.72 14.83 -4.27
C GLY A 4 -8.88 14.56 -5.77
N GLY A 5 -9.79 13.64 -6.13
CA GLY A 5 -10.09 13.26 -7.51
C GLY A 5 -9.17 12.21 -8.12
N ASP A 6 -8.12 11.79 -7.40
CA ASP A 6 -7.15 10.80 -7.86
C ASP A 6 -7.63 9.36 -7.63
N SER A 7 -7.15 8.42 -8.46
CA SER A 7 -7.24 6.98 -8.20
C SER A 7 -6.20 6.53 -7.14
N ALA A 8 -6.33 5.30 -6.64
CA ALA A 8 -5.31 4.73 -5.74
C ALA A 8 -3.92 4.69 -6.42
N GLY A 9 -3.87 4.34 -7.71
CA GLY A 9 -2.63 4.31 -8.49
C GLY A 9 -1.99 5.69 -8.64
N ASP A 10 -2.79 6.72 -8.89
CA ASP A 10 -2.29 8.10 -8.99
C ASP A 10 -1.67 8.56 -7.66
N VAL A 11 -2.31 8.26 -6.53
CA VAL A 11 -1.79 8.62 -5.21
C VAL A 11 -0.53 7.81 -4.86
N LEU A 12 -0.49 6.52 -5.20
CA LEU A 12 0.71 5.69 -5.04
C LEU A 12 1.89 6.25 -5.85
N ASN A 13 1.67 6.57 -7.13
CA ASN A 13 2.65 7.19 -8.02
C ASN A 13 3.20 8.50 -7.41
N LYS A 14 2.30 9.39 -6.95
CA LYS A 14 2.69 10.64 -6.29
C LYS A 14 3.47 10.40 -5.00
N PHE A 15 3.08 9.40 -4.21
CA PHE A 15 3.75 9.07 -2.95
C PHE A 15 5.17 8.53 -3.17
N VAL A 16 5.38 7.60 -4.11
CA VAL A 16 6.74 7.07 -4.34
C VAL A 16 7.68 8.13 -4.95
N ALA A 17 7.15 9.00 -5.82
CA ALA A 17 7.90 10.15 -6.33
C ALA A 17 8.31 11.14 -5.20
N TRP A 18 7.39 11.40 -4.26
CA TRP A 18 7.69 12.19 -3.07
C TRP A 18 8.69 11.48 -2.16
N ARG A 19 8.53 10.17 -1.91
CA ARG A 19 9.43 9.37 -1.07
C ARG A 19 10.88 9.44 -1.57
N LYS A 20 11.08 9.27 -2.89
CA LYS A 20 12.40 9.32 -3.53
C LYS A 20 13.13 10.64 -3.30
N THR A 21 12.40 11.76 -3.40
CA THR A 21 13.00 13.11 -3.35
C THR A 21 13.03 13.72 -1.94
N ASN A 22 12.13 13.29 -1.05
CA ASN A 22 11.93 13.91 0.26
C ASN A 22 12.12 12.96 1.45
N LEU A 23 11.57 11.75 1.42
CA LEU A 23 11.59 10.87 2.59
C LEU A 23 12.95 10.19 2.76
N ILE A 24 13.44 9.55 1.68
CA ILE A 24 14.72 8.82 1.70
C ILE A 24 15.89 9.76 2.05
N THR A 25 15.82 11.02 1.62
CA THR A 25 16.85 12.04 1.89
C THR A 25 16.91 12.47 3.36
N ARG A 26 15.82 12.28 4.12
CA ARG A 26 15.73 12.63 5.56
C ARG A 26 15.93 11.42 6.46
N SER A 27 15.43 10.25 6.05
CA SER A 27 15.54 9.01 6.81
C SER A 27 15.56 7.81 5.87
N ARG A 28 16.62 7.01 5.95
CA ARG A 28 16.74 5.77 5.18
C ARG A 28 15.64 4.80 5.58
N ASN A 29 14.94 4.26 4.59
CA ASN A 29 13.87 3.28 4.78
C ASN A 29 13.84 2.31 3.60
N ASP A 30 13.54 1.04 3.87
CA ASP A 30 13.45 0.00 2.84
C ASP A 30 12.13 0.08 2.06
N ILE A 31 11.04 0.44 2.75
CA ILE A 31 9.69 0.65 2.22
C ILE A 31 9.08 1.89 2.89
N GLY A 32 8.37 2.72 2.14
CA GLY A 32 7.46 3.73 2.69
C GLY A 32 6.01 3.27 2.59
N HIS A 33 5.19 3.50 3.62
CA HIS A 33 3.75 3.26 3.56
C HIS A 33 2.98 4.53 3.92
N LEU A 34 2.02 4.93 3.09
CA LEU A 34 1.19 6.11 3.33
C LEU A 34 -0.21 5.71 3.79
N ILE A 35 -0.57 6.07 5.03
CA ILE A 35 -1.93 5.91 5.56
C ILE A 35 -2.71 7.19 5.29
N ILE A 36 -3.84 7.09 4.59
CA ILE A 36 -4.64 8.22 4.14
C ILE A 36 -5.98 8.22 4.90
N GLY A 37 -6.22 9.25 5.71
CA GLY A 37 -7.45 9.40 6.49
C GLY A 37 -8.68 9.75 5.64
N ARG A 38 -9.24 8.77 4.94
CA ARG A 38 -10.42 8.91 4.07
C ARG A 38 -11.11 7.57 3.80
N LYS A 39 -12.24 7.63 3.11
CA LYS A 39 -12.90 6.46 2.52
C LYS A 39 -12.09 5.87 1.34
N PRO A 40 -12.28 4.58 1.02
CA PRO A 40 -11.58 3.89 -0.07
C PRO A 40 -11.71 4.56 -1.44
N PHE A 41 -10.77 4.25 -2.34
CA PHE A 41 -10.81 4.66 -3.74
C PHE A 41 -11.76 3.72 -4.52
N GLY A 42 -13.07 3.92 -4.38
CA GLY A 42 -14.05 2.94 -4.87
C GLY A 42 -14.06 1.71 -3.95
N SER A 43 -13.70 0.54 -4.48
CA SER A 43 -13.48 -0.69 -3.69
C SER A 43 -12.05 -0.83 -3.16
N THR A 44 -11.10 -0.04 -3.67
CA THR A 44 -9.68 -0.17 -3.35
C THR A 44 -9.33 0.48 -2.01
N VAL A 45 -8.99 -0.35 -1.02
CA VAL A 45 -8.58 0.07 0.34
C VAL A 45 -7.06 0.23 0.50
N GLY A 46 -6.27 -0.35 -0.41
CA GLY A 46 -4.82 -0.31 -0.42
C GLY A 46 -4.26 -0.56 -1.82
N MET A 47 -3.00 -0.16 -2.04
CA MET A 47 -2.28 -0.47 -3.28
C MET A 47 -0.77 -0.42 -3.05
N ALA A 48 -0.05 -1.31 -3.72
CA ALA A 48 1.40 -1.43 -3.65
C ALA A 48 2.02 -1.78 -5.00
N TYR A 49 3.30 -1.46 -5.18
CA TYR A 49 4.10 -2.10 -6.22
C TYR A 49 4.62 -3.47 -5.74
N VAL A 50 4.60 -4.46 -6.64
CA VAL A 50 4.98 -5.83 -6.30
C VAL A 50 6.49 -6.03 -6.44
N GLY A 51 7.13 -6.63 -5.43
CA GLY A 51 8.54 -7.05 -5.48
C GLY A 51 9.53 -5.88 -5.52
N THR A 52 9.17 -4.75 -4.92
CA THR A 52 9.93 -3.51 -5.00
C THR A 52 10.64 -3.12 -3.71
N VAL A 53 10.64 -3.96 -2.68
CA VAL A 53 11.40 -3.72 -1.44
C VAL A 53 12.83 -3.24 -1.75
N CYS A 54 13.29 -2.22 -1.00
CA CYS A 54 14.57 -1.53 -1.18
C CYS A 54 14.72 -0.70 -2.47
N SER A 55 13.78 -0.73 -3.42
CA SER A 55 13.78 0.16 -4.58
C SER A 55 13.67 1.63 -4.15
N ALA A 56 14.58 2.47 -4.64
CA ALA A 56 14.49 3.91 -4.43
C ALA A 56 13.25 4.51 -5.12
N ASP A 57 12.83 3.91 -6.24
CA ASP A 57 11.77 4.44 -7.10
C ASP A 57 10.39 3.91 -6.74
N HIS A 58 10.27 2.64 -6.34
CA HIS A 58 8.98 1.96 -6.25
C HIS A 58 8.72 1.24 -4.92
N ALA A 59 9.62 1.31 -3.93
CA ALA A 59 9.39 0.68 -2.61
C ALA A 59 8.38 1.47 -1.77
N GLY A 60 7.13 1.44 -2.18
CA GLY A 60 6.05 2.04 -1.42
C GLY A 60 4.68 1.44 -1.68
N SER A 61 3.80 1.75 -0.74
CA SER A 61 2.41 1.33 -0.71
C SER A 61 1.54 2.40 -0.04
N ILE A 62 0.24 2.34 -0.28
CA ILE A 62 -0.75 3.22 0.33
C ILE A 62 -1.91 2.41 0.90
N THR A 63 -2.56 2.93 1.93
CA THR A 63 -3.85 2.45 2.43
C THR A 63 -4.75 3.60 2.82
N THR A 64 -6.06 3.37 2.75
CA THR A 64 -7.06 4.29 3.32
C THR A 64 -7.47 3.82 4.70
N PHE A 65 -7.68 4.77 5.62
CA PHE A 65 -8.20 4.51 6.95
C PHE A 65 -9.39 5.44 7.24
N SER A 66 -10.57 4.83 7.41
CA SER A 66 -11.86 5.48 7.65
C SER A 66 -12.27 5.49 9.12
N HIS A 67 -11.31 5.35 10.06
CA HIS A 67 -11.56 5.16 11.50
C HIS A 67 -12.31 3.87 11.86
N GLU A 68 -12.16 2.85 11.01
CA GLU A 68 -12.59 1.48 11.30
C GLU A 68 -11.62 0.78 12.29
N SER A 69 -11.86 -0.51 12.56
CA SER A 69 -11.03 -1.32 13.46
C SER A 69 -9.54 -1.24 13.09
N PRO A 70 -8.65 -0.78 14.00
CA PRO A 70 -7.22 -0.72 13.74
C PRO A 70 -6.59 -2.08 13.41
N ILE A 71 -7.13 -3.16 13.97
CA ILE A 71 -6.67 -4.53 13.70
C ILE A 71 -6.99 -4.92 12.25
N SER A 72 -8.21 -4.61 11.80
CA SER A 72 -8.61 -4.83 10.40
C SER A 72 -7.82 -3.97 9.43
N HIS A 73 -7.43 -2.76 9.82
CA HIS A 73 -6.57 -1.94 8.98
C HIS A 73 -5.13 -2.48 8.93
N ALA A 74 -4.62 -2.99 10.06
CA ALA A 74 -3.29 -3.58 10.12
C ALA A 74 -3.14 -4.78 9.18
N THR A 75 -4.20 -5.58 8.95
CA THR A 75 -4.17 -6.66 7.95
C THR A 75 -4.05 -6.15 6.53
N VAL A 76 -4.69 -5.01 6.19
CA VAL A 76 -4.52 -4.37 4.88
C VAL A 76 -3.10 -3.82 4.73
N VAL A 77 -2.56 -3.14 5.75
CA VAL A 77 -1.15 -2.68 5.71
C VAL A 77 -0.19 -3.86 5.50
N ALA A 78 -0.41 -4.98 6.21
CA ALA A 78 0.40 -6.18 6.04
C ALA A 78 0.28 -6.78 4.63
N HIS A 79 -0.92 -6.77 4.04
CA HIS A 79 -1.17 -7.20 2.67
C HIS A 79 -0.35 -6.38 1.65
N GLU A 80 -0.41 -5.05 1.75
CA GLU A 80 0.33 -4.17 0.84
C GLU A 80 1.85 -4.27 1.01
N LEU A 81 2.33 -4.46 2.23
CA LEU A 81 3.75 -4.76 2.47
C LEU A 81 4.14 -6.14 1.92
N GLY A 82 3.25 -7.12 1.96
CA GLY A 82 3.42 -8.43 1.32
C GLY A 82 3.65 -8.30 -0.18
N HIS A 83 2.87 -7.46 -0.86
CA HIS A 83 3.13 -7.10 -2.25
C HIS A 83 4.50 -6.46 -2.43
N ASN A 84 4.88 -5.47 -1.63
CA ASN A 84 6.24 -4.88 -1.73
C ASN A 84 7.35 -5.94 -1.55
N LEU A 85 7.12 -6.98 -0.75
CA LEU A 85 8.01 -8.13 -0.57
C LEU A 85 7.94 -9.18 -1.69
N GLY A 86 7.10 -8.98 -2.70
CA GLY A 86 6.99 -9.85 -3.88
C GLY A 86 5.91 -10.92 -3.80
N MET A 87 5.04 -10.87 -2.80
CA MET A 87 3.89 -11.78 -2.71
C MET A 87 2.83 -11.38 -3.73
N ASN A 88 2.28 -12.37 -4.42
CA ASN A 88 1.04 -12.22 -5.19
C ASN A 88 -0.15 -12.55 -4.29
N HIS A 89 -1.36 -12.27 -4.77
CA HIS A 89 -2.56 -12.76 -4.11
C HIS A 89 -2.53 -14.29 -3.96
N ASP A 90 -3.11 -14.76 -2.87
CA ASP A 90 -3.44 -16.17 -2.69
C ASP A 90 -4.34 -16.65 -3.84
N ASP A 91 -4.07 -17.84 -4.36
CA ASP A 91 -4.92 -18.46 -5.38
C ASP A 91 -6.00 -19.34 -4.75
N GLY A 92 -6.88 -19.90 -5.57
CA GLY A 92 -8.01 -20.73 -5.12
C GLY A 92 -7.64 -22.03 -4.40
N ARG A 93 -6.34 -22.32 -4.19
CA ARG A 93 -5.86 -23.46 -3.40
C ARG A 93 -5.64 -23.08 -1.93
N CYS A 94 -5.55 -21.79 -1.62
CA CYS A 94 -5.41 -21.26 -0.27
C CYS A 94 -6.80 -21.01 0.37
N SER A 95 -6.84 -20.97 1.70
CA SER A 95 -8.03 -20.56 2.45
C SER A 95 -8.19 -19.03 2.42
N ASN A 96 -9.43 -18.53 2.50
CA ASN A 96 -9.76 -17.11 2.38
C ASN A 96 -9.47 -16.26 3.65
N ASN A 97 -8.57 -16.72 4.50
CA ASN A 97 -8.25 -16.10 5.79
C ASN A 97 -6.77 -15.77 5.95
N TYR A 98 -5.98 -15.93 4.88
CA TYR A 98 -4.58 -15.51 4.86
C TYR A 98 -4.44 -14.06 4.43
N ILE A 99 -3.29 -13.46 4.75
CA ILE A 99 -3.02 -12.04 4.55
C ILE A 99 -3.17 -11.66 3.07
N MET A 100 -2.76 -12.51 2.13
CA MET A 100 -2.72 -12.20 0.71
C MET A 100 -4.00 -12.58 -0.05
N HIS A 101 -5.10 -12.91 0.65
CA HIS A 101 -6.37 -13.19 -0.01
C HIS A 101 -6.85 -11.96 -0.80
N SER A 102 -7.12 -12.15 -2.10
CA SER A 102 -7.68 -11.11 -2.97
C SER A 102 -9.14 -10.84 -2.62
N SER A 103 -9.49 -9.56 -2.49
CA SER A 103 -10.89 -9.11 -2.42
C SER A 103 -11.43 -8.59 -3.76
N ASP A 104 -10.71 -8.87 -4.86
CA ASP A 104 -11.11 -8.49 -6.23
C ASP A 104 -12.29 -9.34 -6.75
#